data_AF-A0A1M3D8I6-F1
#
_entry.id   AF-A0A1M3D8I6-F1
#
_cell.length_a   1.000
_cell.length_b   1.000
_cell.length_c   1.000
_cell.angle_alpha   90.00
_cell.angle_beta   90.00
_cell.angle_gamma   90.00
#
_symmetry.space_group_name_H-M   'P 1'
#
loop_
_entity.id
_entity.type
_entity.pdbx_description
1 polymer ?
#
loop_
_entity_poly.entity_id
_entity_poly.type
_entity_poly.pdbx_seq_one_letter_code
_entity_poly.pdbx_strand_id
1 'polypeptide(L)'
;MATIDHVGTFDLDITLRDAGTDERISPTRRMIANAAIGVAPEDAYYATRELREAIDWVHACEPDGKKRLAGILATPCDDFQRCLYFCLAGRGVVRMLEDLEWLESLTLARAQTAVGLFRRMEPTIPLVNPYVAECPDGPLVDASAEFTEGPSWFLDADLTS
;
A
#
# COMPACT_ATOMS: atom_id res chain seq x y z
N MET A 1 -28.05 -13.25 7.78
CA MET A 1 -26.90 -12.40 8.17
C MET A 1 -27.37 -11.50 9.29
N ALA A 2 -26.86 -11.67 10.51
CA ALA A 2 -27.12 -10.73 11.58
C ALA A 2 -26.33 -9.45 11.26
N THR A 3 -27.01 -8.33 11.13
CA THR A 3 -26.38 -7.00 11.06
C THR A 3 -25.72 -6.77 12.42
N ILE A 4 -24.39 -6.82 12.47
CA ILE A 4 -23.66 -6.44 13.68
C ILE A 4 -23.81 -4.93 13.81
N ASP A 5 -24.54 -4.50 14.83
CA ASP A 5 -24.77 -3.09 15.11
C ASP A 5 -23.51 -2.53 15.78
N HIS A 6 -22.70 -1.80 15.01
CA HIS A 6 -21.40 -1.24 15.45
C HIS A 6 -21.54 0.12 16.16
N VAL A 7 -22.73 0.43 16.67
CA VAL A 7 -23.03 1.71 17.33
C VAL A 7 -22.05 1.93 18.49
N GLY A 8 -21.28 3.02 18.40
CA GLY A 8 -20.27 3.40 19.40
C GLY A 8 -18.86 2.84 19.18
N THR A 9 -18.58 2.17 18.06
CA THR A 9 -17.22 1.73 17.69
C THR A 9 -16.64 2.57 16.55
N PHE A 10 -15.35 2.85 16.60
CA PHE A 10 -14.66 3.62 15.56
C PHE A 10 -14.21 2.71 14.40
N ASP A 11 -14.53 3.08 13.16
CA ASP A 11 -14.03 2.41 11.97
C ASP A 11 -12.66 3.01 11.58
N LEU A 12 -11.59 2.25 11.81
CA LEU A 12 -10.23 2.65 11.42
C LEU A 12 -10.02 2.68 9.91
N ASP A 13 -10.89 2.07 9.12
CA ASP A 13 -10.80 2.02 7.66
C ASP A 13 -11.69 3.08 6.98
N ILE A 14 -12.45 3.88 7.73
CA ILE A 14 -13.43 4.80 7.14
C ILE A 14 -12.81 5.74 6.10
N THR A 15 -11.64 6.29 6.38
CA THR A 15 -10.93 7.20 5.47
C THR A 15 -10.45 6.48 4.20
N LEU A 16 -10.08 5.21 4.30
CA LEU A 16 -9.71 4.38 3.15
C LEU A 16 -10.93 3.98 2.31
N ARG A 17 -12.07 3.69 2.95
CA ARG A 17 -13.35 3.36 2.27
C ARG A 17 -13.91 4.57 1.53
N ASP A 18 -13.89 5.74 2.16
CA ASP A 18 -14.27 7.01 1.54
C ASP A 18 -13.35 7.28 0.35
N ALA A 19 -12.03 7.17 0.54
CA ALA A 19 -11.06 7.39 -0.53
C ALA A 19 -11.23 6.39 -1.68
N GLY A 20 -11.55 5.13 -1.38
CA GLY A 20 -11.74 4.06 -2.36
C GLY A 20 -12.97 4.21 -3.25
N THR A 21 -13.94 5.04 -2.86
CA THR A 21 -15.21 5.24 -3.57
C THR A 21 -15.39 6.65 -4.15
N ASP A 22 -14.60 7.63 -3.71
CA ASP A 22 -14.66 9.01 -4.21
C ASP A 22 -14.20 9.13 -5.66
N GLU A 23 -15.12 9.48 -6.56
CA GLU A 23 -14.86 9.64 -8.00
C GLU A 23 -13.85 10.76 -8.33
N ARG A 24 -13.60 11.68 -7.39
CA ARG A 24 -12.60 12.75 -7.55
C ARG A 24 -11.17 12.25 -7.34
N ILE A 25 -11.01 11.07 -6.73
CA ILE A 25 -9.71 10.43 -6.51
C ILE A 25 -9.37 9.55 -7.72
N SER A 26 -8.10 9.61 -8.17
CA SER A 26 -7.65 8.86 -9.34
C SER A 26 -7.93 7.36 -9.17
N PRO A 27 -8.21 6.62 -10.26
CA PRO A 27 -8.45 5.18 -10.19
C PRO A 27 -7.34 4.41 -9.46
N THR A 28 -6.07 4.78 -9.69
CA THR A 28 -4.90 4.16 -9.04
C THR A 28 -4.89 4.37 -7.52
N ARG A 29 -5.15 5.60 -7.05
CA ARG A 29 -5.26 5.93 -5.63
C ARG A 29 -6.44 5.19 -4.98
N ARG A 30 -7.57 5.08 -5.68
CA ARG A 30 -8.70 4.26 -5.24
C ARG A 30 -8.32 2.79 -5.10
N MET A 31 -7.58 2.22 -6.05
CA MET A 31 -7.13 0.82 -5.98
C MET A 31 -6.27 0.57 -4.74
N ILE A 32 -5.24 1.39 -4.51
CA ILE A 32 -4.32 1.19 -3.38
C ILE A 32 -4.95 1.53 -2.03
N ALA A 33 -5.92 2.45 -1.97
CA ALA A 33 -6.71 2.68 -0.76
C ALA A 33 -7.57 1.46 -0.40
N ASN A 34 -8.21 0.85 -1.40
CA ASN A 34 -8.98 -0.39 -1.18
C ASN A 34 -8.07 -1.56 -0.77
N ALA A 35 -6.86 -1.66 -1.32
CA ALA A 35 -5.88 -2.68 -0.94
C ALA A 35 -5.44 -2.55 0.54
N ALA A 36 -5.41 -1.34 1.09
CA ALA A 36 -4.99 -1.12 2.48
C ALA A 36 -6.08 -1.39 3.54
N ILE A 37 -7.34 -1.64 3.13
CA ILE A 37 -8.46 -1.93 4.04
C ILE A 37 -8.17 -3.25 4.79
N GLY A 38 -8.40 -3.25 6.11
CA GLY A 38 -8.18 -4.43 6.96
C GLY A 38 -6.74 -4.69 7.37
N VAL A 39 -5.74 -4.12 6.68
CA VAL A 39 -4.31 -4.21 7.08
C VAL A 39 -4.09 -3.44 8.37
N ALA A 40 -3.32 -3.96 9.33
CA ALA A 40 -3.10 -3.27 10.61
C ALA A 40 -2.52 -1.84 10.37
N PRO A 41 -2.92 -0.81 11.14
CA PRO A 41 -2.59 0.58 10.81
C PRO A 41 -1.08 0.87 10.72
N GLU A 42 -0.29 0.32 11.66
CA GLU A 42 1.17 0.51 11.67
C GLU A 42 1.83 -0.26 10.52
N ASP A 43 1.44 -1.51 10.30
CA ASP A 43 1.95 -2.34 9.21
C ASP A 43 1.65 -1.69 7.85
N ALA A 44 0.43 -1.18 7.65
CA ALA A 44 0.04 -0.49 6.43
C ALA A 44 0.93 0.73 6.15
N TYR A 45 1.23 1.53 7.18
CA TYR A 45 2.09 2.71 7.06
C TYR A 45 3.54 2.33 6.75
N TYR A 46 4.14 1.45 7.56
CA TYR A 46 5.55 1.08 7.39
C TYR A 46 5.79 0.32 6.08
N ALA A 47 4.90 -0.59 5.71
CA ALA A 47 5.00 -1.34 4.46
C ALA A 47 4.87 -0.43 3.23
N THR A 48 3.94 0.53 3.25
CA THR A 48 3.78 1.52 2.17
C THR A 48 5.04 2.39 2.03
N ARG A 49 5.55 2.91 3.15
CA ARG A 49 6.76 3.74 3.18
C ARG A 49 7.99 2.98 2.69
N GLU A 50 8.18 1.74 3.16
CA GLU A 50 9.31 0.91 2.74
C GLU A 50 9.28 0.63 1.24
N LEU A 51 8.11 0.30 0.69
CA LEU A 51 7.95 0.09 -0.76
C LEU A 51 8.25 1.38 -1.53
N ARG A 52 7.72 2.53 -1.09
CA ARG A 52 7.98 3.84 -1.71
C ARG A 52 9.46 4.15 -1.74
N GLU A 53 10.16 4.01 -0.61
CA GLU A 53 11.60 4.25 -0.50
C GLU A 53 12.40 3.33 -1.42
N ALA A 54 12.03 2.04 -1.50
CA ALA A 54 12.71 1.10 -2.40
C ALA A 54 12.55 1.49 -3.88
N ILE A 55 11.35 1.91 -4.29
CA ILE A 55 11.09 2.38 -5.66
C ILE A 55 11.83 3.69 -5.94
N ASP A 56 11.87 4.61 -4.98
CA ASP A 56 12.58 5.89 -5.09
C ASP A 56 14.08 5.66 -5.28
N TRP A 57 14.67 4.73 -4.54
CA TRP A 57 16.07 4.33 -4.70
C TRP A 57 16.36 3.75 -6.07
N VAL A 58 15.46 2.91 -6.62
CA VAL A 58 15.58 2.43 -8.00
C VAL A 58 15.55 3.60 -8.98
N HIS A 59 14.62 4.55 -8.79
CA HIS A 59 14.48 5.72 -9.65
C HIS A 59 15.72 6.65 -9.61
N ALA A 60 16.29 6.83 -8.43
CA ALA A 60 17.49 7.63 -8.19
C ALA A 60 18.80 6.91 -8.56
N CYS A 61 18.73 5.68 -9.09
CA CYS A 61 19.89 4.84 -9.42
C CYS A 61 20.82 4.56 -8.20
N GLU A 62 20.24 4.45 -7.01
CA GLU A 62 20.99 4.10 -5.80
C GLU A 62 21.48 2.63 -5.85
N PRO A 63 22.72 2.34 -5.41
CA PRO A 63 23.35 1.02 -5.60
C PRO A 63 22.54 -0.18 -5.09
N ASP A 64 21.84 -0.01 -3.97
CA ASP A 64 21.06 -1.07 -3.33
C ASP A 64 19.55 -1.02 -3.65
N GLY A 65 19.10 -0.06 -4.47
CA GLY A 65 17.68 0.14 -4.77
C GLY A 65 17.02 -1.11 -5.36
N LYS A 66 17.63 -1.68 -6.41
CA LYS A 66 17.11 -2.90 -7.06
C LYS A 66 17.08 -4.09 -6.13
N LYS A 67 18.13 -4.28 -5.34
CA LYS A 67 18.21 -5.35 -4.35
C LYS A 67 17.11 -5.22 -3.30
N ARG A 68 16.85 -4.00 -2.80
CA ARG A 68 15.79 -3.74 -1.83
C ARG A 68 14.41 -4.02 -2.41
N LEU A 69 14.12 -3.51 -3.60
CA LEU A 69 12.83 -3.74 -4.26
C LEU A 69 12.60 -5.23 -4.58
N ALA A 70 13.60 -5.92 -5.16
CA ALA A 70 13.50 -7.35 -5.44
C ALA A 70 13.28 -8.16 -4.15
N GLY A 71 13.96 -7.80 -3.06
CA GLY A 71 13.76 -8.40 -1.75
C GLY A 71 12.31 -8.27 -1.25
N ILE A 72 11.74 -7.06 -1.30
CA ILE A 72 10.34 -6.81 -0.92
C ILE A 72 9.40 -7.68 -1.75
N LEU A 73 9.54 -7.67 -3.08
CA LEU A 73 8.63 -8.37 -4.00
C LEU A 73 8.77 -9.90 -3.95
N ALA A 74 9.93 -10.42 -3.52
CA ALA A 74 10.19 -11.83 -3.32
C ALA A 74 9.85 -12.34 -1.91
N THR A 75 9.36 -11.47 -1.01
CA THR A 75 9.04 -11.85 0.38
C THR A 75 8.02 -13.00 0.39
N PRO A 76 8.30 -14.10 1.13
CA PRO A 76 7.52 -15.33 1.09
C PRO A 76 6.25 -15.30 1.95
N CYS A 77 5.97 -14.19 2.63
CA CYS A 77 4.77 -13.99 3.41
C CYS A 77 4.33 -12.54 3.24
N ASP A 78 3.07 -12.26 3.59
CA ASP A 78 2.44 -10.93 3.49
C ASP A 78 2.51 -10.32 2.09
N ASP A 79 1.44 -10.54 1.33
CA ASP A 79 1.30 -10.05 -0.04
C ASP A 79 0.98 -8.56 -0.14
N PHE A 80 0.89 -7.80 0.96
CA PHE A 80 0.43 -6.40 0.92
C PHE A 80 1.31 -5.50 0.05
N GLN A 81 2.63 -5.48 0.27
CA GLN A 81 3.55 -4.64 -0.53
C GLN A 81 3.57 -5.07 -2.00
N ARG A 82 3.47 -6.37 -2.26
CA ARG A 82 3.37 -6.94 -3.60
C ARG A 82 2.07 -6.51 -4.29
N CYS A 83 0.95 -6.51 -3.57
CA CYS A 83 -0.35 -6.05 -4.03
C CYS A 83 -0.29 -4.56 -4.42
N LEU A 84 0.27 -3.71 -3.55
CA LEU A 84 0.44 -2.28 -3.82
C LEU A 84 1.28 -2.04 -5.08
N TYR A 85 2.42 -2.72 -5.19
CA TYR A 85 3.31 -2.59 -6.35
C TYR A 85 2.58 -2.94 -7.65
N PHE A 86 1.86 -4.06 -7.69
CA PHE A 86 1.16 -4.49 -8.91
C PHE A 86 -0.10 -3.68 -9.23
N CYS A 87 -0.72 -3.02 -8.24
CA CYS A 87 -1.77 -2.03 -8.52
C CYS A 87 -1.24 -0.83 -9.33
N LEU A 88 0.03 -0.49 -9.14
CA LEU A 88 0.66 0.72 -9.68
C LEU A 88 1.59 0.45 -10.87
N ALA A 89 2.01 -0.80 -11.07
CA ALA A 89 2.91 -1.18 -12.15
C ALA A 89 2.41 -0.72 -13.54
N GLY A 90 3.32 -0.15 -14.32
CA GLY A 90 3.04 0.32 -15.68
C GLY A 90 2.31 1.67 -15.76
N ARG A 91 2.43 2.51 -14.73
CA ARG A 91 1.87 3.88 -14.69
C ARG A 91 2.93 4.99 -14.74
N GLY A 92 4.21 4.63 -14.90
CA GLY A 92 5.34 5.56 -14.75
C GLY A 92 5.77 5.71 -13.29
N VAL A 93 7.07 5.65 -13.04
CA VAL A 93 7.63 5.62 -11.67
C VAL A 93 7.31 6.87 -10.86
N VAL A 94 7.31 8.05 -11.50
CA VAL A 94 6.95 9.31 -10.84
C VAL A 94 5.52 9.23 -10.29
N ARG A 95 4.57 8.77 -11.11
CA ARG A 95 3.18 8.61 -10.69
C ARG A 95 3.01 7.55 -9.61
N MET A 96 3.75 6.45 -9.69
CA MET A 96 3.77 5.42 -8.65
C MET A 96 4.22 6.01 -7.30
N LEU A 97 5.29 6.82 -7.31
CA LEU A 97 5.81 7.46 -6.11
C LEU A 97 4.82 8.47 -5.51
N GLU A 98 4.18 9.31 -6.35
CA GLU A 98 3.15 10.25 -5.91
C GLU A 98 1.93 9.55 -5.29
N ASP A 99 1.49 8.44 -5.88
CA ASP A 99 0.35 7.67 -5.36
C ASP A 99 0.72 6.94 -4.05
N LEU A 100 1.95 6.45 -3.91
CA LEU A 100 2.46 5.85 -2.67
C LEU A 100 2.67 6.88 -1.56
N GLU A 101 3.18 8.08 -1.87
CA GLU A 101 3.31 9.18 -0.91
C GLU A 101 1.93 9.62 -0.41
N TRP A 102 0.95 9.71 -1.32
CA TRP A 102 -0.43 9.96 -0.94
C TRP A 102 -0.95 8.87 0.02
N LEU A 103 -0.79 7.58 -0.31
CA LEU A 103 -1.24 6.50 0.57
C LEU A 103 -0.50 6.48 1.92
N GLU A 104 0.81 6.76 1.92
CA GLU A 104 1.62 6.88 3.13
C GLU A 104 1.03 7.93 4.08
N SER A 105 0.61 9.08 3.55
CA SER A 105 -0.02 10.12 4.37
C SER A 105 -1.36 9.68 5.00
N LEU A 106 -2.18 8.94 4.26
CA LEU A 106 -3.46 8.40 4.77
C LEU A 106 -3.22 7.34 5.85
N THR A 107 -2.30 6.41 5.60
CA THR A 107 -1.97 5.32 6.52
C THR A 107 -1.28 5.83 7.79
N LEU A 108 -0.45 6.86 7.70
CA LEU A 108 0.12 7.55 8.87
C LEU A 108 -0.97 8.16 9.76
N ALA A 109 -1.89 8.94 9.17
CA ALA A 109 -2.98 9.56 9.91
C ALA A 109 -3.88 8.50 10.58
N ARG A 110 -4.12 7.38 9.88
CA ARG A 110 -4.84 6.22 10.39
C ARG A 110 -4.11 5.57 11.57
N ALA A 111 -2.79 5.35 11.48
CA ALA A 111 -1.99 4.81 12.57
C ALA A 111 -1.98 5.73 13.81
N GLN A 112 -1.84 7.04 13.61
CA GLN A 112 -1.91 8.03 14.70
C GLN A 112 -3.28 8.02 15.39
N THR A 113 -4.35 7.89 14.60
CA THR A 113 -5.73 7.77 15.11
C THR A 113 -5.89 6.49 15.94
N ALA A 114 -5.40 5.36 15.45
CA ALA A 114 -5.43 4.09 16.17
C ALA A 114 -4.71 4.16 17.52
N VAL A 115 -3.49 4.74 17.55
CA VAL A 115 -2.75 4.98 18.80
C VAL A 115 -3.54 5.87 19.76
N GLY A 116 -4.19 6.93 19.25
CA GLY A 116 -5.03 7.81 20.04
C GLY A 116 -6.22 7.10 20.68
N LEU A 117 -6.92 6.26 19.92
CA LEU A 117 -8.06 5.46 20.39
C LEU A 117 -7.62 4.41 21.41
N PHE A 118 -6.52 3.71 21.14
CA PHE A 118 -5.92 2.73 22.06
C PHE A 118 -5.61 3.35 23.43
N ARG A 119 -4.97 4.53 23.45
CA ARG A 119 -4.66 5.25 24.70
C ARG A 119 -5.90 5.66 25.51
N ARG A 120 -7.03 5.85 24.84
CA ARG A 120 -8.32 6.20 25.46
C ARG A 120 -9.19 4.98 25.77
N MET A 121 -8.74 3.77 25.40
CA MET A 121 -9.53 2.53 25.49
C MET A 121 -10.86 2.62 24.73
N GLU A 122 -10.87 3.36 23.62
CA GLU A 122 -12.03 3.51 22.74
C GLU A 122 -12.16 2.26 21.85
N PRO A 123 -13.35 1.67 21.73
CA PRO A 123 -13.53 0.45 20.94
C PRO A 123 -13.46 0.75 19.43
N THR A 124 -12.82 -0.14 18.69
CA THR A 124 -12.72 -0.06 17.22
C THR A 124 -13.39 -1.27 16.58
N ILE A 125 -13.86 -1.11 15.34
CA ILE A 125 -14.28 -2.26 14.53
C ILE A 125 -13.07 -3.18 14.33
N PRO A 126 -13.21 -4.50 14.55
CA PRO A 126 -12.13 -5.44 14.30
C PRO A 126 -11.68 -5.39 12.83
N LEU A 127 -10.37 -5.30 12.63
CA LEU A 127 -9.77 -5.37 11.30
C LEU A 127 -9.63 -6.84 10.87
N VAL A 128 -10.00 -7.13 9.62
CA VAL A 128 -9.79 -8.43 8.99
C VAL A 128 -8.74 -8.24 7.92
N ASN A 129 -7.50 -8.60 8.23
CA ASN A 129 -6.38 -8.42 7.30
C ASN A 129 -6.47 -9.50 6.19
N PRO A 130 -6.52 -9.09 4.90
CA PRO A 130 -6.62 -10.04 3.80
C PRO A 130 -5.29 -10.73 3.42
N TYR A 131 -4.15 -10.32 4.00
CA TYR A 131 -2.79 -10.76 3.62
C TYR A 131 -2.07 -11.60 4.71
N VAL A 132 -2.80 -12.17 5.69
CA VAL A 132 -2.23 -12.87 6.87
C VAL A 132 -1.85 -14.33 6.59
N ALA A 133 -1.27 -14.63 5.43
CA ALA A 133 -0.82 -15.97 5.13
C ALA A 133 0.66 -16.16 5.54
N GLU A 134 0.96 -17.26 6.23
CA GLU A 134 2.35 -17.70 6.54
C GLU A 134 3.13 -18.11 5.27
N CYS A 135 2.44 -18.20 4.14
CA CYS A 135 2.97 -18.49 2.82
C CYS A 135 2.45 -17.46 1.81
N PRO A 136 3.06 -17.36 0.62
CA PRO A 136 2.58 -16.44 -0.40
C PRO A 136 1.18 -16.85 -0.87
N ASP A 137 0.31 -15.88 -1.12
CA ASP A 137 -1.01 -16.15 -1.72
C ASP A 137 -0.90 -16.54 -3.20
N GLY A 138 0.24 -16.22 -3.84
CA GLY A 138 0.47 -16.42 -5.27
C GLY A 138 1.95 -16.60 -5.65
N PRO A 139 2.27 -16.51 -6.96
CA PRO A 139 3.65 -16.65 -7.42
C PRO A 139 4.54 -15.53 -6.88
N LEU A 140 5.78 -15.89 -6.55
CA LEU A 140 6.81 -14.94 -6.13
C LEU A 140 7.57 -14.38 -7.32
N VAL A 141 8.01 -13.14 -7.19
CA VAL A 141 8.97 -12.52 -8.11
C VAL A 141 10.37 -13.06 -7.81
N ASP A 142 11.23 -13.14 -8.83
CA ASP A 142 12.66 -13.45 -8.64
C ASP A 142 13.32 -12.41 -7.72
N ALA A 143 14.11 -12.87 -6.75
CA ALA A 143 14.84 -12.04 -5.80
C ALA A 143 16.10 -11.39 -6.40
N SER A 144 16.42 -11.68 -7.68
CA SER A 144 17.56 -11.10 -8.39
C SER A 144 17.49 -9.57 -8.47
N ALA A 145 18.60 -8.91 -8.15
CA ALA A 145 18.76 -7.45 -8.31
C ALA A 145 19.09 -7.02 -9.76
N GLU A 146 19.31 -7.98 -10.66
CA GLU A 146 19.76 -7.73 -12.05
C GLU A 146 18.59 -7.50 -13.03
N PHE A 147 17.40 -7.14 -12.52
CA PHE A 147 16.24 -6.88 -13.39
C PHE A 147 16.41 -5.57 -14.17
N THR A 148 15.78 -5.51 -15.34
CA THR A 148 15.73 -4.32 -16.18
C THR A 148 14.33 -3.73 -16.16
N GLU A 149 14.23 -2.43 -15.90
CA GLU A 149 13.01 -1.66 -15.94
C GLU A 149 12.48 -1.60 -17.38
N GLY A 150 11.21 -1.93 -17.56
CA GLY A 150 10.56 -1.82 -18.87
C GLY A 150 10.25 -0.37 -19.26
N PRO A 151 9.86 -0.13 -20.53
CA PRO A 151 9.52 1.22 -21.01
C PRO A 151 8.42 1.90 -20.19
N SER A 152 7.50 1.13 -19.61
CA SER A 152 6.40 1.63 -18.81
C SER A 152 6.81 2.24 -17.46
N TRP A 153 8.05 2.01 -17.03
CA TRP A 153 8.65 2.63 -15.86
C TRP A 153 8.96 4.11 -16.09
N PHE A 154 9.31 4.46 -17.34
CA PHE A 154 9.71 5.79 -17.75
C PHE A 154 8.59 6.55 -18.48
N LEU A 155 7.40 5.96 -18.57
CA LEU A 155 6.24 6.66 -19.10
C LEU A 155 5.93 7.84 -18.21
N ASP A 156 5.74 8.99 -18.84
CA ASP A 156 5.09 10.12 -18.21
C ASP A 156 3.64 10.15 -18.71
N ALA A 157 2.71 9.85 -17.80
CA ALA A 157 1.29 9.74 -18.13
C ALA A 157 0.71 11.09 -18.60
N ASP A 158 1.29 12.21 -18.15
CA ASP A 158 0.84 13.56 -18.50
C ASP A 158 1.45 14.06 -19.82
N LEU A 159 2.50 13.38 -20.34
CA LEU A 159 3.08 13.66 -21.67
C LEU A 159 2.47 12.80 -22.78
N THR A 160 1.56 11.88 -22.44
CA THR A 160 1.00 10.91 -23.40
C THR A 160 -0.53 10.99 -23.55
N SER A 161 -1.20 11.93 -22.86
CA SER A 161 -2.64 12.20 -22.96
C SER A 161 -2.99 13.47 -23.72
#